data_AF-A0A956WH37-F1
#
_entry.id   AF-A0A956WH37-F1
#
_cell.length_a   1.000
_cell.length_b   1.000
_cell.length_c   1.000
_cell.angle_alpha   90.00
_cell.angle_beta   90.00
_cell.angle_gamma   90.00
#
_symmetry.space_group_name_H-M   'P 1'
#
loop_
_entity.id
_entity.type
_entity.pdbx_description
1 polymer ?
#
loop_
_entity_poly.entity_id
_entity_poly.type
_entity_poly.pdbx_seq_one_letter_code
_entity_poly.pdbx_strand_id
1 'polypeptide(L)'
;MSHPLPENPATRNVVFLKRRLRIAAVLIAFCVVAGGGYLWFPWPIPPAASFTVVAHRGVHQTFPLTGLANETCTAAIIYPPTHAFLENTLPSMEAAFADGADAVEIDIHRTADGQLVVFHDWTLDCRTEGSGVTNQHTLADLQRLDIGYGYTADGGAAYPLRGQGVGLMPALPEVLAAFPDAHFVLDDKDGDAATLALLGDYLASLTPEERARLSYWGPG
;
A
#
# COMPACT_ATOMS: atom_id res chain seq x y z
N MET A 1 -42.55 81.10 -32.28
CA MET A 1 -42.08 79.72 -32.04
C MET A 1 -40.61 79.67 -32.39
N SER A 2 -39.73 79.76 -31.40
CA SER A 2 -38.27 79.74 -31.59
C SER A 2 -37.80 78.30 -31.78
N HIS A 3 -37.35 77.98 -32.99
CA HIS A 3 -36.64 76.72 -33.24
C HIS A 3 -35.31 76.71 -32.47
N PRO A 4 -34.99 75.68 -31.67
CA PRO A 4 -33.68 75.56 -31.08
C PRO A 4 -32.64 75.32 -32.19
N LEU A 5 -31.53 76.06 -32.12
CA LEU A 5 -30.40 75.92 -33.05
C LEU A 5 -29.82 74.50 -32.97
N PRO A 6 -29.37 73.92 -34.10
CA PRO A 6 -28.80 72.58 -34.11
C PRO A 6 -27.56 72.52 -33.22
N GLU A 7 -27.52 71.52 -32.32
CA GLU A 7 -26.34 71.27 -31.48
C GLU A 7 -25.08 71.14 -32.34
N ASN A 8 -24.02 71.84 -31.96
CA ASN A 8 -22.74 71.82 -32.65
C ASN A 8 -22.17 70.38 -32.67
N PRO A 9 -21.86 69.81 -33.84
CA PRO A 9 -21.34 68.45 -33.95
C PRO A 9 -20.03 68.23 -33.17
N ALA A 10 -19.22 69.28 -32.99
CA ALA A 10 -17.99 69.21 -32.19
C ALA A 10 -18.26 68.97 -30.70
N THR A 11 -19.26 69.64 -30.10
CA THR A 11 -19.63 69.45 -28.69
C THR A 11 -20.25 68.09 -28.44
N ARG A 12 -21.02 67.56 -29.41
CA ARG A 12 -21.57 66.21 -29.36
C ARG A 12 -20.47 65.15 -29.39
N ASN A 13 -19.47 65.31 -30.26
CA ASN A 13 -18.31 64.39 -30.33
C ASN A 13 -17.47 64.38 -29.05
N VAL A 14 -17.28 65.53 -28.39
CA VAL A 14 -16.54 65.63 -27.12
C VAL A 14 -17.28 64.91 -25.98
N VAL A 15 -18.62 65.03 -25.90
CA VAL A 15 -19.43 64.32 -24.89
C VAL A 15 -19.41 62.82 -25.13
N PHE A 16 -19.53 62.38 -26.39
CA PHE A 16 -19.42 60.97 -26.76
C PHE A 16 -18.03 60.38 -26.45
N LEU A 17 -16.96 61.12 -26.72
CA LEU A 17 -15.59 60.70 -26.42
C LEU A 17 -15.36 60.58 -24.90
N LYS A 18 -15.82 61.56 -24.11
CA LYS A 18 -15.76 61.52 -22.64
C LYS A 18 -16.54 60.33 -22.07
N ARG A 19 -17.71 59.99 -22.64
CA ARG A 19 -18.50 58.82 -22.24
C ARG A 19 -17.80 57.50 -22.56
N ARG A 20 -17.19 57.40 -23.76
CA ARG A 20 -16.39 56.22 -24.16
C ARG A 20 -15.16 56.03 -23.28
N LEU A 21 -14.44 57.10 -22.93
CA LEU A 21 -13.29 57.06 -22.03
C LEU A 21 -13.68 56.63 -20.61
N ARG A 22 -14.81 57.09 -20.09
CA ARG A 22 -15.34 56.64 -18.78
C ARG A 22 -15.71 55.16 -18.79
N ILE A 23 -16.38 54.69 -19.85
CA ILE A 23 -16.72 53.27 -19.99
C ILE A 23 -15.45 52.42 -20.08
N ALA A 24 -14.47 52.84 -20.87
CA ALA A 24 -13.18 52.16 -20.97
C ALA A 24 -12.44 52.10 -19.62
N ALA A 25 -12.43 53.21 -18.86
CA ALA A 25 -11.81 53.23 -17.53
C ALA A 25 -12.50 52.28 -16.53
N VAL A 26 -13.84 52.20 -16.56
CA VAL A 26 -14.60 51.26 -15.72
C VAL A 26 -14.31 49.81 -16.12
N LEU A 27 -14.23 49.52 -17.43
CA LEU A 27 -13.88 48.18 -17.92
C LEU A 27 -12.45 47.79 -17.53
N ILE A 28 -11.48 48.71 -17.63
CA ILE A 28 -10.11 48.47 -17.20
C ILE A 28 -10.05 48.23 -15.69
N ALA A 29 -10.73 49.05 -14.88
CA ALA A 29 -10.79 48.85 -13.43
C ALA A 29 -11.42 47.49 -13.06
N PHE A 30 -12.50 47.09 -13.75
CA PHE A 30 -13.10 45.77 -13.59
C PHE A 30 -12.12 44.64 -13.95
N CYS A 31 -11.40 44.75 -15.08
CA CYS A 31 -10.38 43.77 -15.47
C CYS A 31 -9.22 43.69 -14.48
N VAL A 32 -8.80 44.81 -13.89
CA VAL A 32 -7.75 44.84 -12.86
C VAL A 32 -8.21 44.20 -11.56
N VAL A 33 -9.46 44.44 -11.13
CA VAL A 33 -10.02 43.80 -9.93
C VAL A 33 -10.28 42.30 -10.15
N ALA A 34 -10.85 41.93 -11.29
CA ALA A 34 -11.11 40.53 -11.64
C ALA A 34 -9.80 39.74 -11.87
N GLY A 35 -8.84 40.34 -12.59
CA GLY A 35 -7.51 39.75 -12.82
C GLY A 35 -6.64 39.74 -11.57
N GLY A 36 -6.75 40.77 -10.72
CA GLY A 36 -6.09 40.83 -9.41
C GLY A 36 -6.60 39.74 -8.47
N GLY A 37 -7.90 39.47 -8.46
CA GLY A 37 -8.47 38.30 -7.77
C GLY A 37 -7.88 36.99 -8.30
N TYR A 38 -7.73 36.86 -9.62
CA TYR A 38 -7.13 35.68 -10.25
C TYR A 38 -5.66 35.45 -9.87
N LEU A 39 -4.93 36.52 -9.51
CA LEU A 39 -3.53 36.46 -9.07
C LEU A 39 -3.39 36.37 -7.54
N TRP A 40 -4.43 36.70 -6.77
CA TRP A 40 -4.43 36.69 -5.30
C TRP A 40 -5.06 35.44 -4.70
N PHE A 41 -5.92 34.75 -5.43
CA PHE A 41 -6.39 33.42 -5.07
C PHE A 41 -5.45 32.40 -5.73
N PRO A 42 -4.50 31.78 -4.99
CA PRO A 42 -3.78 30.65 -5.55
C PRO A 42 -4.84 29.60 -5.90
N TRP A 43 -4.83 29.13 -7.15
CA TRP A 43 -5.63 27.95 -7.50
C TRP A 43 -5.25 26.84 -6.51
N PRO A 44 -6.21 26.03 -6.03
CA PRO A 44 -5.84 24.86 -5.25
C PRO A 44 -4.92 24.03 -6.12
N ILE A 45 -3.62 24.08 -5.81
CA ILE A 45 -2.65 23.17 -6.39
C ILE A 45 -3.17 21.81 -5.93
N PRO A 46 -3.58 20.91 -6.84
CA PRO A 46 -3.96 19.58 -6.42
C PRO A 46 -2.80 19.04 -5.58
N PRO A 47 -3.07 18.45 -4.40
CA PRO A 47 -2.00 17.90 -3.58
C PRO A 47 -1.13 17.02 -4.48
N ALA A 48 0.19 17.10 -4.29
CA ALA A 48 1.11 16.27 -5.04
C ALA A 48 0.62 14.82 -4.95
N ALA A 49 0.60 14.11 -6.08
CA ALA A 49 0.20 12.71 -6.09
C ALA A 49 1.08 11.94 -5.09
N SER A 50 0.47 11.46 -4.01
CA SER A 50 1.13 10.56 -3.06
C SER A 50 1.02 9.15 -3.60
N PHE A 51 2.13 8.41 -3.57
CA PHE A 51 2.12 6.97 -3.80
C PHE A 51 2.25 6.26 -2.45
N THR A 52 1.71 5.04 -2.37
CA THR A 52 1.89 4.15 -1.23
C THR A 52 2.92 3.09 -1.60
N VAL A 53 3.97 2.97 -0.80
CA VAL A 53 4.96 1.90 -0.92
C VAL A 53 4.48 0.71 -0.09
N VAL A 54 4.19 -0.40 -0.76
CA VAL A 54 3.86 -1.67 -0.10
C VAL A 54 5.04 -2.61 -0.24
N ALA A 55 5.61 -3.02 0.90
CA ALA A 55 6.62 -4.07 0.92
C ALA A 55 5.92 -5.44 0.86
N HIS A 56 6.08 -6.14 -0.25
CA HIS A 56 5.54 -7.48 -0.43
C HIS A 56 6.25 -8.46 0.50
N ARG A 57 5.53 -8.97 1.52
CA ARG A 57 6.01 -9.91 2.55
C ARG A 57 7.16 -9.43 3.43
N GLY A 58 7.37 -8.11 3.51
CA GLY A 58 8.48 -7.49 4.23
C GLY A 58 9.81 -7.54 3.47
N VAL A 59 10.93 -7.38 4.16
CA VAL A 59 12.27 -7.57 3.58
C VAL A 59 12.62 -9.06 3.53
N HIS A 60 12.90 -9.59 2.36
CA HIS A 60 13.21 -11.02 2.20
C HIS A 60 14.22 -11.30 1.10
N GLN A 61 14.69 -12.55 1.03
CA GLN A 61 15.67 -12.98 0.03
C GLN A 61 15.13 -12.75 -1.38
N THR A 62 16.02 -12.31 -2.28
CA THR A 62 15.68 -12.06 -3.69
C THR A 62 16.08 -13.25 -4.56
N PHE A 63 15.42 -13.40 -5.69
CA PHE A 63 15.59 -14.53 -6.62
C PHE A 63 15.32 -14.05 -8.07
N PRO A 64 15.76 -14.79 -9.10
CA PRO A 64 15.47 -14.44 -10.49
C PRO A 64 13.97 -14.56 -10.79
N LEU A 65 13.42 -13.56 -11.48
CA LEU A 65 11.99 -13.52 -11.85
C LEU A 65 11.68 -14.21 -13.19
N THR A 66 12.70 -14.68 -13.90
CA THR A 66 12.53 -15.33 -15.20
C THR A 66 12.17 -16.80 -15.04
N GLY A 67 11.10 -17.24 -15.70
CA GLY A 67 10.72 -18.65 -15.74
C GLY A 67 10.02 -19.16 -14.47
N LEU A 68 9.49 -18.26 -13.63
CA LEU A 68 8.69 -18.63 -12.47
C LEU A 68 7.31 -19.16 -12.90
N ALA A 69 6.89 -20.24 -12.25
CA ALA A 69 5.52 -20.75 -12.24
C ALA A 69 4.94 -20.60 -10.82
N ASN A 70 3.64 -20.80 -10.68
CA ASN A 70 2.95 -20.66 -9.38
C ASN A 70 3.49 -21.63 -8.32
N GLU A 71 3.99 -22.79 -8.76
CA GLU A 71 4.53 -23.85 -7.90
C GLU A 71 6.05 -23.78 -7.73
N THR A 72 6.70 -22.73 -8.26
CA THR A 72 8.15 -22.59 -8.12
C THR A 72 8.53 -22.31 -6.67
N CYS A 73 9.33 -23.19 -6.09
CA CYS A 73 9.90 -22.96 -4.77
C CYS A 73 11.01 -21.91 -4.84
N THR A 74 10.65 -20.65 -4.56
CA THR A 74 11.59 -19.52 -4.68
C THR A 74 12.70 -19.55 -3.64
N ALA A 75 12.49 -20.21 -2.48
CA ALA A 75 13.54 -20.44 -1.49
C ALA A 75 14.71 -21.26 -2.06
N ALA A 76 14.46 -22.17 -3.00
CA ALA A 76 15.48 -23.04 -3.59
C ALA A 76 16.32 -22.38 -4.70
N ILE A 77 16.04 -21.11 -5.03
CA ILE A 77 16.67 -20.39 -6.15
C ILE A 77 17.03 -18.94 -5.78
N ILE A 78 17.33 -18.67 -4.50
CA ILE A 78 17.69 -17.32 -4.09
C ILE A 78 19.05 -16.89 -4.65
N TYR A 79 19.26 -15.59 -4.77
CA TYR A 79 20.62 -15.05 -4.88
C TYR A 79 21.40 -15.27 -3.57
N PRO A 80 22.74 -15.19 -3.59
CA PRO A 80 23.53 -15.24 -2.36
C PRO A 80 22.99 -14.22 -1.33
N PRO A 81 22.66 -14.67 -0.10
CA PRO A 81 21.96 -13.83 0.86
C PRO A 81 22.85 -12.65 1.30
N THR A 82 22.26 -11.47 1.37
CA THR A 82 22.91 -10.23 1.85
C THR A 82 22.46 -9.81 3.25
N HIS A 83 21.41 -10.44 3.76
CA HIS A 83 20.84 -10.25 5.10
C HIS A 83 20.16 -11.54 5.57
N ALA A 84 19.77 -11.57 6.84
CA ALA A 84 19.12 -12.73 7.47
C ALA A 84 17.58 -12.68 7.45
N PHE A 85 16.96 -11.58 7.00
CA PHE A 85 15.50 -11.47 7.00
C PHE A 85 14.82 -12.53 6.11
N LEU A 86 13.71 -13.07 6.65
CA LEU A 86 12.86 -14.09 6.05
C LEU A 86 11.46 -13.51 5.88
N GLU A 87 10.82 -13.78 4.74
CA GLU A 87 9.50 -13.23 4.43
C GLU A 87 8.46 -13.58 5.49
N ASN A 88 7.44 -12.73 5.66
CA ASN A 88 6.32 -12.98 6.57
C ASN A 88 6.72 -13.13 8.07
N THR A 89 7.85 -12.55 8.48
CA THR A 89 8.30 -12.54 9.89
C THR A 89 8.28 -11.15 10.50
N LEU A 90 8.14 -11.06 11.84
CA LEU A 90 8.21 -9.77 12.52
C LEU A 90 9.52 -9.00 12.24
N PRO A 91 10.73 -9.62 12.28
CA PRO A 91 11.96 -8.89 11.93
C PRO A 91 12.00 -8.39 10.48
N SER A 92 11.40 -9.13 9.54
CA SER A 92 11.30 -8.72 8.13
C SER A 92 10.34 -7.54 7.94
N MET A 93 9.22 -7.53 8.65
CA MET A 93 8.25 -6.43 8.65
C MET A 93 8.86 -5.18 9.30
N GLU A 94 9.54 -5.33 10.44
CA GLU A 94 10.23 -4.24 11.12
C GLU A 94 11.28 -3.59 10.21
N ALA A 95 12.07 -4.40 9.52
CA ALA A 95 13.05 -3.91 8.54
C ALA A 95 12.38 -3.14 7.39
N ALA A 96 11.24 -3.63 6.88
CA ALA A 96 10.52 -2.95 5.80
C ALA A 96 9.99 -1.58 6.22
N PHE A 97 9.42 -1.47 7.41
CA PHE A 97 8.99 -0.18 7.95
C PHE A 97 10.16 0.76 8.22
N ALA A 98 11.29 0.22 8.73
CA ALA A 98 12.51 1.01 8.94
C ALA A 98 13.09 1.56 7.62
N ASP A 99 12.92 0.83 6.51
CA ASP A 99 13.33 1.26 5.17
C ASP A 99 12.30 2.18 4.48
N GLY A 100 11.19 2.52 5.16
CA GLY A 100 10.22 3.51 4.70
C GLY A 100 9.03 2.96 3.94
N ALA A 101 8.70 1.67 4.08
CA ALA A 101 7.42 1.15 3.58
C ALA A 101 6.24 1.80 4.31
N ASP A 102 5.21 2.20 3.56
CA ASP A 102 3.97 2.73 4.12
C ASP A 102 3.07 1.59 4.65
N ALA A 103 3.16 0.42 4.02
CA ALA A 103 2.45 -0.79 4.41
C ALA A 103 3.30 -2.03 4.09
N VAL A 104 2.99 -3.15 4.76
CA VAL A 104 3.53 -4.47 4.43
C VAL A 104 2.39 -5.37 3.99
N GLU A 105 2.55 -6.04 2.85
CA GLU A 105 1.66 -7.13 2.47
C GLU A 105 2.12 -8.41 3.16
N ILE A 106 1.18 -9.19 3.67
CA ILE A 106 1.43 -10.45 4.39
C ILE A 106 0.46 -11.52 3.91
N ASP A 107 0.96 -12.75 3.83
CA ASP A 107 0.18 -13.90 3.38
C ASP A 107 -0.44 -14.61 4.58
N ILE A 108 -1.75 -14.87 4.55
CA ILE A 108 -2.47 -15.53 5.65
C ILE A 108 -3.07 -16.88 5.22
N HIS A 109 -3.00 -17.84 6.15
CA HIS A 109 -3.71 -19.10 6.10
C HIS A 109 -4.52 -19.31 7.39
N ARG A 110 -5.59 -20.08 7.30
CA ARG A 110 -6.22 -20.70 8.47
C ARG A 110 -5.43 -21.92 8.91
N THR A 111 -5.35 -22.16 10.21
CA THR A 111 -4.78 -23.39 10.79
C THR A 111 -5.85 -24.43 11.10
N ALA A 112 -5.46 -25.69 11.31
CA ALA A 112 -6.38 -26.79 11.63
C ALA A 112 -7.15 -26.58 12.95
N ASP A 113 -6.59 -25.79 13.86
CA ASP A 113 -7.17 -25.38 15.15
C ASP A 113 -7.85 -24.00 15.12
N GLY A 114 -8.14 -23.47 13.92
CA GLY A 114 -8.97 -22.29 13.74
C GLY A 114 -8.29 -20.98 14.12
N GLN A 115 -6.98 -20.88 13.91
CA GLN A 115 -6.20 -19.64 14.02
C GLN A 115 -5.84 -19.10 12.64
N LEU A 116 -5.31 -17.89 12.58
CA LEU A 116 -4.77 -17.27 11.36
C LEU A 116 -3.25 -17.18 11.48
N VAL A 117 -2.53 -17.94 10.65
CA VAL A 117 -1.06 -17.94 10.60
C VAL A 117 -0.59 -17.13 9.41
N VAL A 118 0.58 -16.50 9.53
CA VAL A 118 1.18 -15.68 8.48
C VAL A 118 2.32 -16.48 7.81
N PHE A 119 2.07 -16.94 6.59
CA PHE A 119 2.98 -17.76 5.81
C PHE A 119 2.54 -17.80 4.34
N HIS A 120 3.49 -17.82 3.40
CA HIS A 120 3.16 -17.75 1.97
C HIS A 120 2.73 -19.07 1.33
N ASP A 121 3.50 -20.13 1.58
CA ASP A 121 3.42 -21.31 0.72
C ASP A 121 2.20 -22.16 1.06
N TRP A 122 1.55 -22.68 0.02
CA TRP A 122 0.46 -23.65 0.16
C TRP A 122 0.87 -24.91 0.93
N THR A 123 2.14 -25.31 0.80
CA THR A 123 2.74 -26.45 1.49
C THR A 123 4.03 -26.07 2.20
N LEU A 124 4.31 -26.72 3.31
CA LEU A 124 5.46 -26.43 4.18
C LEU A 124 6.82 -26.76 3.56
N ASP A 125 6.84 -27.65 2.56
CA ASP A 125 8.04 -28.29 2.01
C ASP A 125 9.06 -27.33 1.39
N CYS A 126 8.64 -26.16 0.91
CA CYS A 126 9.52 -25.25 0.18
C CYS A 126 10.48 -24.47 1.10
N ARG A 127 9.98 -23.95 2.23
CA ARG A 127 10.74 -23.07 3.13
C ARG A 127 11.11 -23.71 4.45
N THR A 128 10.39 -24.74 4.86
CA THR A 128 10.55 -25.36 6.18
C THR A 128 11.07 -26.79 6.08
N GLU A 129 11.34 -27.39 7.24
CA GLU A 129 11.59 -28.83 7.39
C GLU A 129 10.30 -29.66 7.54
N GLY A 130 9.13 -29.00 7.58
CA GLY A 130 7.83 -29.63 7.60
C GLY A 130 7.38 -30.11 6.22
N SER A 131 6.24 -30.80 6.19
CA SER A 131 5.65 -31.33 4.95
C SER A 131 4.14 -31.29 5.02
N GLY A 132 3.49 -31.08 3.87
CA GLY A 132 2.02 -31.10 3.77
C GLY A 132 1.42 -29.71 3.64
N VAL A 133 0.09 -29.66 3.51
CA VAL A 133 -0.65 -28.41 3.27
C VAL A 133 -0.67 -27.58 4.55
N THR A 134 -0.29 -26.30 4.46
CA THR A 134 -0.13 -25.39 5.61
C THR A 134 -1.36 -25.39 6.51
N ASN A 135 -2.57 -25.31 5.95
CA ASN A 135 -3.82 -25.26 6.71
C ASN A 135 -4.25 -26.57 7.38
N GLN A 136 -3.49 -27.66 7.23
CA GLN A 136 -3.72 -28.95 7.89
C GLN A 136 -2.96 -29.11 9.21
N HIS A 137 -2.19 -28.10 9.61
CA HIS A 137 -1.40 -28.10 10.84
C HIS A 137 -1.99 -27.14 11.89
N THR A 138 -1.75 -27.43 13.17
CA THR A 138 -2.10 -26.49 14.25
C THR A 138 -1.12 -25.32 14.28
N LEU A 139 -1.52 -24.17 14.81
CA LEU A 139 -0.62 -23.02 14.96
C LEU A 139 0.64 -23.40 15.75
N ALA A 140 0.48 -24.18 16.82
CA ALA A 140 1.60 -24.64 17.65
C ALA A 140 2.57 -25.59 16.93
N ASP A 141 2.10 -26.35 15.93
CA ASP A 141 2.98 -27.16 15.10
C ASP A 141 3.78 -26.28 14.14
N LEU A 142 3.11 -25.31 13.51
CA LEU A 142 3.70 -24.37 12.56
C LEU A 142 4.76 -23.47 13.22
N GLN A 143 4.47 -22.97 14.42
CA GLN A 143 5.39 -22.15 15.23
C GLN A 143 6.62 -22.92 15.75
N ARG A 144 6.75 -24.22 15.50
CA ARG A 144 7.99 -24.98 15.83
C ARG A 144 8.95 -25.10 14.65
N LEU A 145 8.48 -24.80 13.44
CA LEU A 145 9.25 -24.97 12.21
C LEU A 145 10.30 -23.88 12.05
N ASP A 146 11.35 -24.21 11.30
CA ASP A 146 12.36 -23.28 10.80
C ASP A 146 11.97 -22.79 9.41
N ILE A 147 11.40 -21.59 9.32
CA ILE A 147 11.07 -20.98 8.03
C ILE A 147 12.29 -20.53 7.22
N GLY A 148 13.51 -20.67 7.75
CA GLY A 148 14.77 -20.48 7.02
C GLY A 148 15.33 -21.75 6.37
N TYR A 149 14.65 -22.88 6.53
CA TYR A 149 15.22 -24.20 6.27
C TYR A 149 15.51 -24.51 4.80
N GLY A 150 14.61 -24.10 3.90
CA GLY A 150 14.64 -24.44 2.48
C GLY A 150 15.53 -23.54 1.61
N TYR A 151 16.07 -22.46 2.17
CA TYR A 151 16.75 -21.43 1.40
C TYR A 151 18.14 -21.86 0.90
N THR A 152 18.34 -21.88 -0.42
CA THR A 152 19.63 -22.20 -1.05
C THR A 152 19.86 -21.36 -2.31
N ALA A 153 21.12 -20.95 -2.52
CA ALA A 153 21.58 -20.20 -3.69
C ALA A 153 22.42 -21.04 -4.67
N ASP A 154 22.72 -22.29 -4.32
CA ASP A 154 23.69 -23.14 -5.01
C ASP A 154 23.13 -24.53 -5.33
N GLY A 155 21.81 -24.62 -5.49
CA GLY A 155 21.11 -25.86 -5.85
C GLY A 155 21.12 -26.90 -4.74
N GLY A 156 21.17 -26.47 -3.47
CA GLY A 156 21.11 -27.32 -2.30
C GLY A 156 22.45 -27.82 -1.79
N ALA A 157 23.58 -27.28 -2.27
CA ALA A 157 24.89 -27.61 -1.71
C ALA A 157 25.08 -26.95 -0.32
N ALA A 158 24.52 -25.76 -0.12
CA ALA A 158 24.45 -25.06 1.16
C ALA A 158 23.07 -24.46 1.43
N TYR A 159 22.76 -24.31 2.72
CA TYR A 159 21.53 -23.72 3.23
C TYR A 159 21.85 -22.67 4.30
N PRO A 160 22.27 -21.47 3.88
CA PRO A 160 22.87 -20.48 4.80
C PRO A 160 21.91 -19.95 5.87
N LEU A 161 20.60 -20.08 5.68
CA LEU A 161 19.57 -19.55 6.60
C LEU A 161 18.96 -20.62 7.53
N ARG A 162 19.38 -21.88 7.41
CA ARG A 162 18.94 -22.95 8.34
C ARG A 162 19.29 -22.60 9.78
N GLY A 163 18.33 -22.83 10.67
CA GLY A 163 18.39 -22.54 12.10
C GLY A 163 18.13 -21.08 12.46
N GLN A 164 17.96 -20.18 11.49
CA GLN A 164 17.73 -18.75 11.75
C GLN A 164 16.25 -18.39 11.82
N GLY A 165 15.36 -19.24 11.31
CA GLY A 165 13.92 -19.02 11.24
C GLY A 165 13.11 -19.85 12.24
N VAL A 166 13.74 -20.52 13.20
CA VAL A 166 13.05 -21.40 14.16
C VAL A 166 12.02 -20.61 14.97
N GLY A 167 10.75 -20.97 14.79
CA GLY A 167 9.62 -20.38 15.51
C GLY A 167 9.31 -18.93 15.17
N LEU A 168 9.73 -18.48 13.98
CA LEU A 168 9.46 -17.13 13.50
C LEU A 168 8.18 -17.01 12.66
N MET A 169 7.39 -18.07 12.50
CA MET A 169 6.10 -18.04 11.79
C MET A 169 5.01 -17.45 12.71
N PRO A 170 4.57 -16.21 12.53
CA PRO A 170 3.69 -15.56 13.50
C PRO A 170 2.21 -15.84 13.19
N ALA A 171 1.36 -15.70 14.21
CA ALA A 171 -0.08 -15.55 14.01
C ALA A 171 -0.42 -14.10 13.63
N LEU A 172 -1.53 -13.90 12.91
CA LEU A 172 -2.00 -12.55 12.55
C LEU A 172 -2.16 -11.63 13.78
N PRO A 173 -2.73 -12.08 14.92
CA PRO A 173 -2.80 -11.24 16.11
C PRO A 173 -1.44 -10.82 16.67
N GLU A 174 -0.42 -11.65 16.54
CA GLU A 174 0.94 -11.33 16.98
C GLU A 174 1.56 -10.23 16.11
N VAL A 175 1.32 -10.30 14.79
CA VAL A 175 1.73 -9.24 13.84
C VAL A 175 1.06 -7.91 14.19
N LEU A 176 -0.27 -7.89 14.32
CA LEU A 176 -0.98 -6.64 14.60
C LEU A 176 -0.65 -6.06 15.97
N ALA A 177 -0.38 -6.91 16.97
CA ALA A 177 0.08 -6.45 18.29
C ALA A 177 1.50 -5.88 18.27
N ALA A 178 2.39 -6.44 17.45
CA ALA A 178 3.77 -5.96 17.30
C ALA A 178 3.83 -4.60 16.56
N PHE A 179 2.89 -4.37 15.65
CA PHE A 179 2.85 -3.18 14.80
C PHE A 179 1.49 -2.46 14.88
N PRO A 180 1.10 -1.94 16.07
CA PRO A 180 -0.26 -1.46 16.30
C PRO A 180 -0.65 -0.32 15.36
N ASP A 181 0.31 0.52 14.95
CA ASP A 181 0.09 1.70 14.11
C ASP A 181 0.43 1.50 12.63
N ALA A 182 0.86 0.30 12.23
CA ALA A 182 1.25 0.03 10.86
C ALA A 182 0.06 -0.36 9.99
N HIS A 183 0.23 -0.19 8.68
CA HIS A 183 -0.73 -0.64 7.68
C HIS A 183 -0.32 -1.99 7.10
N PHE A 184 -1.30 -2.88 6.92
CA PHE A 184 -1.08 -4.19 6.32
C PHE A 184 -2.05 -4.46 5.17
N VAL A 185 -1.56 -5.20 4.17
CA VAL A 185 -2.40 -5.83 3.15
C VAL A 185 -2.41 -7.33 3.44
N LEU A 186 -3.58 -7.91 3.67
CA LEU A 186 -3.73 -9.34 3.97
C LEU A 186 -4.04 -10.10 2.67
N ASP A 187 -3.15 -10.97 2.23
CA ASP A 187 -3.37 -11.90 1.10
C ASP A 187 -3.89 -13.26 1.61
N ASP A 188 -5.15 -13.57 1.36
CA ASP A 188 -5.74 -14.89 1.69
C ASP A 188 -5.27 -15.97 0.71
N LYS A 189 -4.43 -16.88 1.22
CA LYS A 189 -3.84 -17.97 0.45
C LYS A 189 -4.73 -19.19 0.35
N ASP A 190 -5.70 -19.35 1.25
CA ASP A 190 -6.63 -20.48 1.19
C ASP A 190 -7.75 -20.23 0.19
N GLY A 191 -8.26 -18.98 0.14
CA GLY A 191 -9.33 -18.61 -0.78
C GLY A 191 -10.63 -19.37 -0.56
N ASP A 192 -10.83 -19.91 0.65
CA ASP A 192 -11.99 -20.71 1.00
C ASP A 192 -12.94 -19.98 1.95
N ALA A 193 -14.21 -20.40 1.94
CA ALA A 193 -15.26 -19.75 2.72
C ALA A 193 -15.02 -19.83 4.25
N ALA A 194 -14.27 -20.83 4.72
CA ALA A 194 -14.01 -21.00 6.14
C ALA A 194 -12.85 -20.11 6.62
N THR A 195 -11.82 -19.89 5.80
CA THR A 195 -10.78 -18.89 6.06
C THR A 195 -11.35 -17.48 6.03
N LEU A 196 -12.21 -17.18 5.04
CA LEU A 196 -12.95 -15.92 4.99
C LEU A 196 -13.85 -15.69 6.21
N ALA A 197 -14.58 -16.71 6.67
CA ALA A 197 -15.43 -16.60 7.86
C ALA A 197 -14.59 -16.32 9.11
N LEU A 198 -13.49 -17.05 9.30
CA LEU A 198 -12.58 -16.87 10.43
C LEU A 198 -11.94 -15.48 10.42
N LEU A 199 -11.44 -15.04 9.27
CA LEU A 199 -10.89 -13.69 9.10
C LEU A 199 -11.96 -12.63 9.34
N GLY A 200 -13.18 -12.82 8.82
CA GLY A 200 -14.31 -11.93 9.03
C GLY A 200 -14.64 -11.74 10.52
N ASP A 201 -14.72 -12.84 11.28
CA ASP A 201 -14.96 -12.81 12.71
C ASP A 201 -13.82 -12.11 13.47
N TYR A 202 -12.58 -12.38 13.10
CA TYR A 202 -11.42 -11.71 13.68
C TYR A 202 -11.43 -10.21 13.40
N LEU A 203 -11.60 -9.80 12.14
CA LEU A 203 -11.68 -8.40 11.74
C LEU A 203 -12.88 -7.70 12.39
N ALA A 204 -14.02 -8.39 12.59
CA ALA A 204 -15.18 -7.86 13.28
C ALA A 204 -14.88 -7.50 14.74
N SER A 205 -13.98 -8.25 15.39
CA SER A 205 -13.57 -8.04 16.77
C SER A 205 -12.67 -6.81 16.99
N LEU A 206 -12.03 -6.32 15.93
CA LEU A 206 -11.16 -5.14 15.99
C LEU A 206 -11.95 -3.83 16.08
N THR A 207 -11.33 -2.80 16.64
CA THR A 207 -11.85 -1.42 16.60
C THR A 207 -11.92 -0.89 15.16
N PRO A 208 -12.78 0.12 14.89
CA PRO A 208 -12.78 0.79 13.59
C PRO A 208 -11.41 1.34 13.16
N GLU A 209 -10.64 1.86 14.11
CA GLU A 209 -9.30 2.42 13.88
C GLU A 209 -8.28 1.35 13.49
N GLU A 210 -8.27 0.22 14.18
CA GLU A 210 -7.44 -0.94 13.83
C GLU A 210 -7.81 -1.49 12.44
N ARG A 211 -9.11 -1.69 12.17
CA ARG A 211 -9.59 -2.15 10.86
C ARG A 211 -9.21 -1.20 9.73
N ALA A 212 -9.22 0.12 9.95
CA ALA A 212 -8.93 1.11 8.92
C ALA A 212 -7.48 1.03 8.39
N ARG A 213 -6.60 0.32 9.11
CA ARG A 213 -5.20 0.09 8.72
C ARG A 213 -5.01 -1.17 7.88
N LEU A 214 -6.06 -1.98 7.73
CA LEU A 214 -6.00 -3.27 7.04
C LEU A 214 -6.70 -3.19 5.69
N SER A 215 -6.01 -3.69 4.67
CA SER A 215 -6.58 -3.98 3.35
C SER A 215 -6.64 -5.49 3.16
N TYR A 216 -7.62 -5.96 2.38
CA TYR A 216 -7.77 -7.38 2.07
C TYR A 216 -7.56 -7.61 0.57
N TRP A 217 -6.83 -8.67 0.24
CA TRP A 217 -6.67 -9.24 -1.08
C TRP A 217 -6.91 -10.75 -0.99
N GLY A 218 -7.62 -11.33 -1.96
CA GLY A 218 -7.80 -12.76 -2.02
C GLY A 218 -8.39 -13.21 -3.36
N PRO A 219 -8.31 -14.51 -3.68
CA PRO A 219 -8.91 -15.05 -4.88
C PRO A 219 -10.44 -14.88 -4.79
N GLY A 220 -11.00 -14.13 -5.74
CA GLY A 220 -12.44 -13.85 -5.80
C GLY A 220 -13.29 -15.03 -6.26
#